data_AF-A0A183CVN2-F1
#
_entry.id   AF-A0A183CVN2-F1
#
_cell.length_a   1.000
_cell.length_b   1.000
_cell.length_c   1.000
_cell.angle_alpha   90.00
_cell.angle_beta   90.00
_cell.angle_gamma   90.00
#
_symmetry.space_group_name_H-M   'P 1'
#
loop_
_entity.id
_entity.type
_entity.pdbx_description
1 polymer ?
#
loop_
_entity_poly.entity_id
_entity_poly.type
_entity_poly.pdbx_seq_one_letter_code
_entity_poly.pdbx_strand_id
1 'polypeptide(L)'
;MYNFAREFIESTPHWRAVLENELALTALHQLDHMDRGVSRAAARFVLHAVKSKKLFDVFDAEEVVIPRVHSLIVRKERHWIHISASFVPLIECFLADKTPTDGRKMLVSFSDAFVDGCQHIQLQFHIFADGIMQKKQLLKLGSTPPYAHVFEIPCDVLLSEVWVNSFEAFIELAAEWTANKCTADDFTALTDALLTKVLIGVRYSLDWDDIPLTRKLAELPRRIFDLWSKSPETVSELRVKIERYLTSELSRMEPVIEAMFRDEVEPVWSSFVERVLESAVVSLDVKIHLLERCSEHVLKDINDRLPLCQFISEKIDWSENEDIARRLLKLLFRLSAVFDRRVAEFYKFDVESAFLRLLDTFEWLDVNERSGAAQYIGNDEILDRAVDYCMEQTDRKRWDVLLDIISSLPYLKTALQRILERNRYNRIDQELLLSLLNKLGLQLEEQVRAEFAESVLNYYIGLKSISPELIRKVVLVMMSSGVNVDFVAQFIASKLLAADFPSHGVQVAIGITDSLPHAFAPFFLMNIDDMAEKFDILDKKVLLPEFILTQAILQKLLIFFSVQ
;
A
#
# COMPACT_ATOMS: atom_id res chain seq x y z
N MET A 1 -46.80 -1.01 -25.74
CA MET A 1 -46.82 -2.46 -26.03
C MET A 1 -47.05 -3.31 -24.78
N TYR A 2 -46.22 -3.24 -23.73
CA TYR A 2 -46.44 -4.03 -22.50
C TYR A 2 -47.83 -3.84 -21.87
N ASN A 3 -48.32 -2.61 -21.71
CA ASN A 3 -49.66 -2.33 -21.15
C ASN A 3 -50.80 -2.84 -22.05
N PHE A 4 -50.62 -2.78 -23.37
CA PHE A 4 -51.59 -3.28 -24.36
C PHE A 4 -51.63 -4.82 -24.37
N ALA A 5 -50.46 -5.47 -24.32
CA ALA A 5 -50.37 -6.92 -24.18
C ALA A 5 -51.02 -7.39 -22.87
N ARG A 6 -50.81 -6.68 -21.76
CA ARG A 6 -51.42 -6.98 -20.46
C ARG A 6 -52.96 -6.89 -20.51
N GLU A 7 -53.52 -5.80 -21.03
CA GLU A 7 -54.98 -5.63 -21.15
C GLU A 7 -55.62 -6.67 -22.09
N PHE A 8 -54.97 -7.00 -23.20
CA PHE A 8 -55.45 -7.99 -24.16
C PHE A 8 -55.37 -9.44 -23.62
N ILE A 9 -54.35 -9.73 -22.81
CA ILE A 9 -54.18 -10.99 -22.08
C ILE A 9 -55.21 -11.11 -20.93
N GLU A 10 -55.65 -10.00 -20.35
CA GLU A 10 -56.70 -9.95 -19.31
C GLU A 10 -58.11 -10.15 -19.85
N SER A 11 -58.39 -9.68 -21.07
CA SER A 11 -59.73 -9.78 -21.68
C SER A 11 -60.03 -11.14 -22.35
N THR A 12 -59.04 -12.03 -22.51
CA THR A 12 -59.20 -13.21 -23.39
C THR A 12 -58.44 -14.46 -22.87
N PRO A 13 -59.05 -15.26 -21.96
CA PRO A 13 -58.35 -16.33 -21.23
C PRO A 13 -57.75 -17.45 -22.08
N HIS A 14 -58.36 -17.74 -23.24
CA HIS A 14 -57.90 -18.80 -24.14
C HIS A 14 -56.72 -18.34 -25.02
N TRP A 15 -56.64 -17.03 -25.29
CA TRP A 15 -55.51 -16.43 -26.00
C TRP A 15 -54.35 -16.11 -25.07
N ARG A 16 -54.59 -15.95 -23.76
CA ARG A 16 -53.55 -15.72 -22.76
C ARG A 16 -52.43 -16.76 -22.85
N ALA A 17 -52.77 -18.06 -22.86
CA ALA A 17 -51.77 -19.12 -22.95
C ALA A 17 -51.02 -19.11 -24.28
N VAL A 18 -51.71 -18.85 -25.39
CA VAL A 18 -51.11 -18.76 -26.74
C VAL A 18 -50.17 -17.55 -26.84
N LEU A 19 -50.59 -16.38 -26.35
CA LEU A 19 -49.81 -15.15 -26.37
C LEU A 19 -48.63 -15.20 -25.39
N GLU A 20 -48.82 -15.76 -24.19
CA GLU A 20 -47.72 -15.97 -23.24
C GLU A 20 -46.68 -16.92 -23.83
N ASN A 21 -47.11 -17.95 -24.57
CA ASN A 21 -46.22 -18.86 -25.29
C ASN A 21 -45.49 -18.17 -26.45
N GLU A 22 -46.21 -17.55 -27.38
CA GLU A 22 -45.63 -16.85 -28.53
C GLU A 22 -44.71 -15.69 -28.12
N LEU A 23 -45.05 -14.92 -27.08
CA LEU A 23 -44.21 -13.83 -26.57
C LEU A 23 -42.95 -14.36 -25.92
N ALA A 24 -43.03 -15.47 -25.18
CA ALA A 24 -41.87 -16.07 -24.54
C ALA A 24 -40.94 -16.76 -25.57
N LEU A 25 -41.50 -17.42 -26.59
CA LEU A 25 -40.77 -17.99 -27.73
C LEU A 25 -40.07 -16.89 -28.53
N THR A 26 -40.79 -15.80 -28.81
CA THR A 26 -40.24 -14.62 -29.48
C THR A 26 -39.11 -14.03 -28.65
N ALA A 27 -39.30 -13.83 -27.34
CA ALA A 27 -38.25 -13.29 -26.48
C ALA A 27 -36.99 -14.18 -26.47
N LEU A 28 -37.12 -15.50 -26.40
CA LEU A 28 -35.98 -16.44 -26.48
C LEU A 28 -35.24 -16.37 -27.84
N HIS A 29 -35.98 -16.22 -28.93
CA HIS A 29 -35.39 -16.03 -30.26
C HIS A 29 -34.73 -14.66 -30.44
N GLN A 30 -35.17 -13.65 -29.71
CA GLN A 30 -34.65 -12.27 -29.83
C GLN A 30 -33.46 -11.98 -28.91
N LEU A 31 -32.95 -12.96 -28.16
CA LEU A 31 -31.80 -12.78 -27.27
C LEU A 31 -30.51 -12.40 -28.02
N ASP A 32 -30.30 -12.93 -29.23
CA ASP A 32 -29.15 -12.62 -30.10
C ASP A 32 -29.47 -11.53 -31.15
N HIS A 33 -30.55 -10.78 -30.96
CA HIS A 33 -30.92 -9.73 -31.91
C HIS A 33 -29.85 -8.62 -31.97
N MET A 34 -29.55 -8.15 -33.18
CA MET A 34 -28.50 -7.15 -33.45
C MET A 34 -28.78 -5.79 -32.80
N ASP A 35 -30.06 -5.43 -32.60
CA ASP A 35 -30.45 -4.25 -31.85
C ASP A 35 -30.30 -4.48 -30.33
N ARG A 36 -29.49 -3.63 -29.69
CA ARG A 36 -29.21 -3.67 -28.24
C ARG A 36 -30.44 -3.53 -27.35
N GLY A 37 -31.45 -2.76 -27.79
CA GLY A 37 -32.67 -2.52 -27.04
C GLY A 37 -33.59 -3.73 -27.07
N VAL A 38 -33.70 -4.37 -28.25
CA VAL A 38 -34.45 -5.60 -28.45
C VAL A 38 -33.86 -6.75 -27.63
N SER A 39 -32.56 -7.01 -27.75
CA SER A 39 -31.88 -8.08 -27.01
C SER A 39 -31.94 -7.87 -25.48
N ARG A 40 -31.76 -6.64 -24.99
CA ARG A 40 -31.95 -6.31 -23.55
C ARG A 40 -33.37 -6.53 -23.05
N ALA A 41 -34.36 -6.09 -23.83
CA ALA A 41 -35.76 -6.25 -23.46
C ALA A 41 -36.14 -7.74 -23.43
N ALA A 42 -35.69 -8.50 -24.42
CA ALA A 42 -35.83 -9.94 -24.48
C ALA A 42 -35.20 -10.63 -23.25
N ALA A 43 -33.94 -10.33 -22.93
CA ALA A 43 -33.25 -10.91 -21.78
C ALA A 43 -33.96 -10.64 -20.44
N ARG A 44 -34.42 -9.40 -20.24
CA ARG A 44 -35.22 -9.03 -19.06
C ARG A 44 -36.55 -9.78 -19.00
N PHE A 45 -37.24 -9.89 -20.13
CA PHE A 45 -38.51 -10.61 -20.20
C PHE A 45 -38.32 -12.09 -19.85
N VAL A 46 -37.32 -12.75 -20.46
CA VAL A 46 -36.99 -14.15 -20.17
C VAL A 46 -36.65 -14.32 -18.69
N LEU A 47 -35.81 -13.46 -18.11
CA LEU A 47 -35.48 -13.53 -16.68
C LEU A 47 -36.71 -13.39 -15.78
N HIS A 48 -37.61 -12.46 -16.07
CA HIS A 48 -38.86 -12.31 -15.30
C HIS A 48 -39.79 -13.52 -15.47
N ALA A 49 -39.89 -14.08 -16.68
CA ALA A 49 -40.69 -15.26 -16.95
C ALA A 49 -40.15 -16.51 -16.23
N VAL A 50 -38.82 -16.67 -16.18
CA VAL A 50 -38.17 -17.75 -15.42
C VAL A 50 -38.38 -17.57 -13.92
N LYS A 51 -38.14 -16.37 -13.37
CA LYS A 51 -38.35 -16.09 -11.94
C LYS A 51 -39.78 -16.31 -11.47
N SER A 52 -40.76 -16.06 -12.34
CA SER A 52 -42.18 -16.29 -12.05
C SER A 52 -42.62 -17.73 -12.30
N LYS A 53 -41.70 -18.64 -12.62
CA LYS A 53 -41.90 -20.03 -13.06
C LYS A 53 -42.74 -20.22 -14.34
N LYS A 54 -43.36 -19.15 -14.86
CA LYS A 54 -44.16 -19.13 -16.08
C LYS A 54 -43.44 -19.69 -17.30
N LEU A 55 -42.12 -19.46 -17.44
CA LEU A 55 -41.39 -19.98 -18.59
C LEU A 55 -41.33 -21.51 -18.59
N PHE A 56 -41.25 -22.15 -17.41
CA PHE A 56 -41.25 -23.61 -17.26
C PHE A 56 -42.64 -24.22 -17.48
N ASP A 57 -43.70 -23.47 -17.17
CA ASP A 57 -45.08 -23.89 -17.42
C ASP A 57 -45.43 -23.83 -18.93
N VAL A 58 -44.70 -23.00 -19.68
CA VAL A 58 -44.94 -22.70 -21.09
C VAL A 58 -44.01 -23.48 -22.03
N PHE A 59 -42.76 -23.70 -21.62
CA PHE A 59 -41.75 -24.46 -22.36
C PHE A 59 -41.16 -25.57 -21.53
N ASP A 60 -40.77 -26.66 -22.21
CA ASP A 60 -39.81 -27.59 -21.65
C ASP A 60 -38.47 -26.86 -21.47
N ALA A 61 -38.15 -26.53 -20.22
CA ALA A 61 -36.94 -25.79 -19.92
C ALA A 61 -35.68 -26.61 -20.20
N GLU A 62 -35.73 -27.93 -20.03
CA GLU A 62 -34.59 -28.81 -20.28
C GLU A 62 -34.32 -28.97 -21.77
N GLU A 63 -35.37 -29.08 -22.59
CA GLU A 63 -35.24 -29.30 -24.03
C GLU A 63 -35.11 -28.00 -24.86
N VAL A 64 -35.65 -26.87 -24.37
CA VAL A 64 -35.76 -25.65 -25.18
C VAL A 64 -34.93 -24.49 -24.61
N VAL A 65 -35.14 -24.15 -23.33
CA VAL A 65 -34.62 -22.91 -22.76
C VAL A 65 -33.13 -23.03 -22.42
N ILE A 66 -32.75 -24.09 -21.70
CA ILE A 66 -31.38 -24.33 -21.27
C ILE A 66 -30.44 -24.49 -22.48
N PRO A 67 -30.76 -25.30 -23.51
CA PRO A 67 -29.93 -25.41 -24.71
C PRO A 67 -29.78 -24.08 -25.47
N ARG A 68 -30.82 -23.24 -25.50
CA ARG A 68 -30.74 -21.92 -26.13
C ARG A 68 -29.79 -21.00 -25.35
N VAL A 69 -29.90 -20.95 -24.03
CA VAL A 69 -28.99 -20.18 -23.18
C VAL A 69 -27.55 -20.69 -23.33
N HIS A 70 -27.35 -22.01 -23.29
CA HIS A 70 -26.04 -22.64 -23.52
C HIS A 70 -25.43 -22.23 -24.86
N SER A 71 -26.20 -22.33 -25.95
CA SER A 71 -25.74 -21.92 -27.29
C SER A 71 -25.35 -20.44 -27.36
N LEU A 72 -26.02 -19.55 -26.62
CA LEU A 72 -25.68 -18.12 -26.59
C LEU A 72 -24.37 -17.88 -25.83
N ILE A 73 -24.12 -18.64 -24.76
CA ILE A 73 -22.85 -18.60 -24.01
C ILE A 73 -21.69 -19.08 -24.88
N VAL A 74 -21.90 -20.06 -25.77
CA VAL A 74 -20.85 -20.53 -26.69
C VAL A 74 -20.58 -19.53 -27.83
N ARG A 75 -21.63 -19.03 -28.51
CA ARG A 75 -21.46 -18.25 -29.76
C ARG A 75 -20.88 -16.85 -29.58
N LYS A 76 -20.95 -16.28 -28.36
CA LYS A 76 -20.38 -14.97 -27.93
C LYS A 76 -20.17 -13.93 -29.02
N GLU A 77 -21.26 -13.49 -29.64
CA GLU A 77 -21.24 -12.40 -30.61
C GLU A 77 -21.55 -11.06 -29.92
N ARG A 78 -21.65 -9.96 -30.69
CA ARG A 78 -21.88 -8.59 -30.16
C ARG A 78 -23.08 -8.47 -29.21
N HIS A 79 -24.10 -9.31 -29.37
CA HIS A 79 -25.27 -9.34 -28.49
C HIS A 79 -24.90 -9.64 -27.02
N TRP A 80 -23.79 -10.34 -26.76
CA TRP A 80 -23.32 -10.72 -25.43
C TRP A 80 -23.14 -9.53 -24.49
N ILE A 81 -22.62 -8.40 -25.00
CA ILE A 81 -22.44 -7.13 -24.27
C ILE A 81 -23.76 -6.64 -23.67
N HIS A 82 -24.89 -7.04 -24.25
CA HIS A 82 -26.20 -6.53 -23.92
C HIS A 82 -26.99 -7.43 -22.98
N ILE A 83 -26.69 -8.73 -22.95
CA ILE A 83 -27.48 -9.74 -22.25
C ILE A 83 -26.71 -10.47 -21.14
N SER A 84 -25.38 -10.32 -21.09
CA SER A 84 -24.46 -10.96 -20.14
C SER A 84 -24.92 -10.95 -18.69
N ALA A 85 -25.32 -9.78 -18.19
CA ALA A 85 -25.80 -9.59 -16.82
C ALA A 85 -27.08 -10.37 -16.48
N SER A 86 -27.78 -10.93 -17.47
CA SER A 86 -28.98 -11.74 -17.26
C SER A 86 -28.69 -13.23 -17.15
N PHE A 87 -27.53 -13.72 -17.60
CA PHE A 87 -27.26 -15.16 -17.63
C PHE A 87 -27.07 -15.78 -16.26
N VAL A 88 -26.27 -15.18 -15.39
CA VAL A 88 -26.03 -15.74 -14.05
C VAL A 88 -27.34 -15.81 -13.25
N PRO A 89 -28.18 -14.76 -13.19
CA PRO A 89 -29.50 -14.85 -12.58
C PRO A 89 -30.44 -15.89 -13.23
N LEU A 90 -30.34 -16.11 -14.54
CA LEU A 90 -31.12 -17.15 -15.23
C LEU A 90 -30.65 -18.56 -14.80
N ILE A 91 -29.34 -18.79 -14.77
CA ILE A 91 -28.73 -20.05 -14.35
C ILE A 91 -29.09 -20.35 -12.89
N GLU A 92 -29.01 -19.36 -12.01
CA GLU A 92 -29.43 -19.48 -10.61
C GLU A 92 -30.88 -19.97 -10.50
N CYS A 93 -31.79 -19.40 -11.30
CA CYS A 93 -33.18 -19.85 -11.31
C CYS A 93 -33.32 -21.28 -11.84
N PHE A 94 -32.51 -21.69 -12.83
CA PHE A 94 -32.53 -23.07 -13.32
C PHE A 94 -32.03 -24.08 -12.28
N LEU A 95 -31.11 -23.67 -11.40
CA LEU A 95 -30.54 -24.52 -10.35
C LEU A 95 -31.43 -24.65 -9.12
N ALA A 96 -32.36 -23.69 -8.88
CA ALA A 96 -33.16 -23.61 -7.66
C ALA A 96 -33.93 -24.90 -7.33
N ASP A 97 -34.48 -25.55 -8.37
CA ASP A 97 -35.31 -26.75 -8.23
C ASP A 97 -34.57 -28.05 -8.65
N LYS A 98 -33.25 -28.02 -8.89
CA LYS A 98 -32.48 -29.18 -9.37
C LYS A 98 -32.00 -30.07 -8.22
N THR A 99 -31.96 -31.37 -8.49
CA THR A 99 -31.25 -32.34 -7.63
C THR A 99 -29.74 -32.05 -7.65
N PRO A 100 -28.98 -32.46 -6.62
CA PRO A 100 -27.52 -32.29 -6.62
C PRO A 100 -26.85 -32.87 -7.87
N THR A 101 -27.30 -34.05 -8.34
CA THR A 101 -26.75 -34.71 -9.52
C THR A 101 -27.01 -33.95 -10.81
N ASP A 102 -28.24 -33.44 -11.01
CA ASP A 102 -28.61 -32.72 -12.23
C ASP A 102 -28.05 -31.30 -12.25
N GLY A 103 -28.05 -30.63 -11.08
CA GLY A 103 -27.42 -29.32 -10.92
C GLY A 103 -25.91 -29.38 -11.18
N ARG A 104 -25.22 -30.46 -10.73
CA ARG A 104 -23.81 -30.69 -11.05
C ARG A 104 -23.56 -30.79 -12.55
N LYS A 105 -24.33 -31.64 -13.26
CA LYS A 105 -24.21 -31.79 -14.72
C LYS A 105 -24.43 -30.45 -15.44
N MET A 106 -25.42 -29.69 -14.98
CA MET A 106 -25.73 -28.37 -15.52
C MET A 106 -24.60 -27.36 -15.31
N LEU A 107 -24.05 -27.29 -14.09
CA LEU A 107 -22.93 -26.40 -13.76
C LEU A 107 -21.69 -26.74 -14.60
N VAL A 108 -21.34 -28.02 -14.73
CA VAL A 108 -20.24 -28.45 -15.61
C VAL A 108 -20.50 -28.02 -17.05
N SER A 109 -21.70 -28.31 -17.58
CA SER A 109 -22.08 -27.96 -18.95
C SER A 109 -22.02 -26.46 -19.24
N PHE A 110 -22.48 -25.61 -18.31
CA PHE A 110 -22.35 -24.16 -18.47
C PHE A 110 -20.90 -23.70 -18.34
N SER A 111 -20.13 -24.28 -17.41
CA SER A 111 -18.70 -23.96 -17.28
C SER A 111 -17.92 -24.29 -18.56
N ASP A 112 -18.26 -25.40 -19.23
CA ASP A 112 -17.74 -25.76 -20.54
C ASP A 112 -18.14 -24.71 -21.58
N ALA A 113 -19.42 -24.32 -21.62
CA ALA A 113 -19.91 -23.30 -22.55
C ALA A 113 -19.15 -21.95 -22.40
N PHE A 114 -18.91 -21.52 -21.16
CA PHE A 114 -18.17 -20.29 -20.88
C PHE A 114 -16.73 -20.37 -21.43
N VAL A 115 -16.07 -21.52 -21.29
CA VAL A 115 -14.71 -21.77 -21.81
C VAL A 115 -14.69 -21.91 -23.33
N ASP A 116 -15.63 -22.63 -23.93
CA ASP A 116 -15.73 -22.79 -25.39
C ASP A 116 -15.95 -21.43 -26.06
N GLY A 117 -16.84 -20.59 -25.51
CA GLY A 117 -16.98 -19.23 -26.00
C GLY A 117 -15.74 -18.37 -25.79
N CYS A 118 -14.84 -18.71 -24.86
CA CYS A 118 -13.58 -17.98 -24.65
C CYS A 118 -12.59 -18.25 -25.80
N GLN A 119 -12.57 -19.48 -26.33
CA GLN A 119 -11.79 -19.82 -27.53
C GLN A 119 -12.22 -18.99 -28.74
N HIS A 120 -13.52 -18.71 -28.88
CA HIS A 120 -14.04 -17.85 -29.94
C HIS A 120 -13.53 -16.40 -29.81
N ILE A 121 -13.49 -15.84 -28.59
CA ILE A 121 -12.90 -14.52 -28.32
C ILE A 121 -11.42 -14.52 -28.70
N GLN A 122 -10.66 -15.54 -28.29
CA GLN A 122 -9.24 -15.67 -28.62
C GLN A 122 -8.96 -15.65 -30.14
N LEU A 123 -9.76 -16.38 -30.91
CA LEU A 123 -9.64 -16.43 -32.37
C LEU A 123 -9.91 -15.05 -33.01
N GLN A 124 -10.87 -14.29 -32.48
CA GLN A 124 -11.15 -12.93 -32.96
C GLN A 124 -9.99 -11.97 -32.66
N PHE A 125 -9.38 -12.06 -31.48
CA PHE A 125 -8.18 -11.28 -31.12
C PHE A 125 -7.00 -11.56 -32.07
N HIS A 126 -6.74 -12.83 -32.42
CA HIS A 126 -5.65 -13.20 -33.31
C HIS A 126 -5.85 -12.65 -34.73
N ILE A 127 -7.05 -12.79 -35.29
CA ILE A 127 -7.40 -12.25 -36.62
C ILE A 127 -7.23 -10.73 -36.67
N PHE A 128 -7.62 -10.04 -35.60
CA PHE A 128 -7.52 -8.59 -35.52
C PHE A 128 -6.07 -8.09 -35.37
N ALA A 129 -5.27 -8.75 -34.52
CA ALA A 129 -3.85 -8.43 -34.34
C ALA A 129 -3.06 -8.58 -35.65
N ASP A 130 -3.32 -9.66 -36.41
CA ASP A 130 -2.75 -9.88 -37.74
C ASP A 130 -3.18 -8.79 -38.74
N GLY A 131 -4.46 -8.37 -38.70
CA GLY A 131 -4.98 -7.27 -39.51
C GLY A 131 -4.32 -5.92 -39.22
N ILE A 132 -4.08 -5.60 -37.93
CA ILE A 132 -3.35 -4.38 -37.53
C ILE A 132 -1.89 -4.45 -37.99
N MET A 133 -1.23 -5.60 -37.85
CA MET A 133 0.16 -5.79 -38.26
C MET A 133 0.31 -5.65 -39.78
N GLN A 134 -0.59 -6.25 -40.57
CA GLN A 134 -0.64 -6.07 -42.03
C GLN A 134 -0.88 -4.60 -42.41
N LYS A 135 -1.78 -3.90 -41.71
CA LYS A 135 -2.02 -2.46 -41.94
C LYS A 135 -0.80 -1.60 -41.62
N LYS A 136 -0.08 -1.88 -40.53
CA LYS A 136 1.18 -1.20 -40.19
C LYS A 136 2.27 -1.44 -41.24
N GLN A 137 2.33 -2.65 -41.81
CA GLN A 137 3.24 -2.96 -42.91
C GLN A 137 2.84 -2.23 -44.21
N LEU A 138 1.55 -2.17 -44.55
CA LEU A 138 1.03 -1.44 -45.71
C LEU A 138 1.22 0.09 -45.59
N LEU A 139 1.06 0.64 -44.38
CA LEU A 139 1.34 2.05 -44.09
C LEU A 139 2.84 2.38 -44.21
N LYS A 140 3.73 1.45 -43.80
CA LYS A 140 5.19 1.58 -44.03
C LYS A 140 5.56 1.52 -45.51
N LEU A 141 4.74 0.89 -46.35
CA LEU A 141 4.90 0.80 -47.80
C LEU A 141 4.24 1.98 -48.55
N GLY A 142 3.81 3.04 -47.86
CA GLY A 142 3.26 4.26 -48.48
C GLY A 142 1.86 4.08 -49.09
N SER A 143 1.17 2.99 -48.76
CA SER A 143 -0.19 2.71 -49.26
C SER A 143 -1.22 3.11 -48.21
N THR A 144 -1.93 4.23 -48.42
CA THR A 144 -3.09 4.58 -47.58
C THR A 144 -4.32 3.77 -48.02
N PRO A 145 -4.95 2.94 -47.14
CA PRO A 145 -6.21 2.30 -47.47
C PRO A 145 -7.37 3.32 -47.48
N PRO A 146 -8.39 3.18 -48.34
CA PRO A 146 -9.46 4.19 -48.51
C PRO A 146 -10.45 4.33 -47.34
N TYR A 147 -10.28 3.58 -46.25
CA TYR A 147 -11.21 3.56 -45.11
C TYR A 147 -10.43 3.71 -43.81
N ALA A 148 -10.03 4.94 -43.49
CA ALA A 148 -9.22 5.28 -42.31
C ALA A 148 -9.97 6.12 -41.26
N HIS A 149 -11.30 6.12 -41.27
CA HIS A 149 -12.10 6.81 -40.27
C HIS A 149 -13.04 5.84 -39.55
N VAL A 150 -13.08 5.99 -38.23
CA VAL A 150 -13.86 5.25 -37.22
C VAL A 150 -13.21 3.94 -36.74
N PHE A 151 -12.37 4.03 -35.71
CA PHE A 151 -12.24 2.96 -34.73
C PHE A 151 -12.96 3.43 -33.46
N GLU A 152 -14.23 3.05 -33.34
CA GLU A 152 -14.88 2.88 -32.03
C GLU A 152 -14.04 1.88 -31.22
N ILE A 153 -14.10 1.94 -29.88
CA ILE A 153 -13.43 0.99 -28.97
C ILE A 153 -13.59 -0.42 -29.56
N PRO A 154 -12.51 -1.20 -29.76
CA PRO A 154 -12.62 -2.52 -30.37
C PRO A 154 -13.66 -3.31 -29.60
N CYS A 155 -14.72 -3.78 -30.28
CA CYS A 155 -15.78 -4.57 -29.66
C CYS A 155 -15.22 -5.74 -28.82
N ASP A 156 -14.02 -6.20 -29.15
CA ASP A 156 -13.30 -7.32 -28.54
C ASP A 156 -12.82 -7.02 -27.11
N VAL A 157 -12.40 -5.78 -26.81
CA VAL A 157 -12.01 -5.35 -25.44
C VAL A 157 -13.24 -5.32 -24.52
N LEU A 158 -14.39 -4.91 -25.06
CA LEU A 158 -15.65 -4.94 -24.31
C LEU A 158 -16.17 -6.37 -24.14
N LEU A 159 -15.90 -7.27 -25.10
CA LEU A 159 -16.30 -8.67 -25.02
C LEU A 159 -15.48 -9.47 -24.00
N SER A 160 -14.16 -9.25 -23.90
CA SER A 160 -13.30 -9.88 -22.89
C SER A 160 -13.72 -9.45 -21.48
N GLU A 161 -13.88 -8.16 -21.22
CA GLU A 161 -14.32 -7.64 -19.92
C GLU A 161 -15.70 -8.19 -19.52
N VAL A 162 -16.67 -8.12 -20.42
CA VAL A 162 -18.02 -8.62 -20.16
C VAL A 162 -18.03 -10.13 -19.93
N TRP A 163 -17.20 -10.88 -20.65
CA TRP A 163 -17.04 -12.30 -20.40
C TRP A 163 -16.45 -12.56 -19.01
N VAL A 164 -15.34 -11.93 -18.65
CA VAL A 164 -14.68 -12.11 -17.36
C VAL A 164 -15.67 -11.83 -16.22
N ASN A 165 -16.40 -10.71 -16.30
CA ASN A 165 -17.41 -10.35 -15.29
C ASN A 165 -18.52 -11.40 -15.16
N SER A 166 -18.98 -11.95 -16.28
CA SER A 166 -20.05 -12.97 -16.28
C SER A 166 -19.53 -14.32 -15.80
N PHE A 167 -18.30 -14.67 -16.17
CA PHE A 167 -17.66 -15.93 -15.81
C PHE A 167 -17.32 -15.97 -14.33
N GLU A 168 -16.75 -14.89 -13.78
CA GLU A 168 -16.56 -14.72 -12.34
C GLU A 168 -17.86 -14.91 -11.56
N ALA A 169 -18.92 -14.17 -11.92
CA ALA A 169 -20.20 -14.26 -11.24
C ALA A 169 -20.82 -15.66 -11.34
N PHE A 170 -20.63 -16.34 -12.47
CA PHE A 170 -21.05 -17.73 -12.64
C PHE A 170 -20.24 -18.69 -11.75
N ILE A 171 -18.92 -18.53 -11.68
CA ILE A 171 -18.04 -19.39 -10.86
C ILE A 171 -18.37 -19.21 -9.37
N GLU A 172 -18.62 -17.98 -8.91
CA GLU A 172 -19.04 -17.72 -7.53
C GLU A 172 -20.39 -18.38 -7.21
N LEU A 173 -21.39 -18.21 -8.09
CA LEU A 173 -22.68 -18.91 -7.96
C LEU A 173 -22.50 -20.43 -7.91
N ALA A 174 -21.66 -20.99 -8.80
CA ALA A 174 -21.40 -22.41 -8.86
C ALA A 174 -20.72 -22.90 -7.58
N ALA A 175 -19.74 -22.16 -7.05
CA ALA A 175 -19.04 -22.48 -5.83
C ALA A 175 -19.96 -22.45 -4.60
N GLU A 176 -20.82 -21.44 -4.49
CA GLU A 176 -21.81 -21.33 -3.42
C GLU A 176 -22.85 -22.45 -3.48
N TRP A 177 -23.40 -22.73 -4.67
CA TRP A 177 -24.36 -23.81 -4.85
C TRP A 177 -23.74 -25.17 -4.51
N THR A 178 -22.51 -25.41 -4.94
CA THR A 178 -21.75 -26.64 -4.66
C THR A 178 -21.55 -26.84 -3.15
N ALA A 179 -21.14 -25.79 -2.44
CA ALA A 179 -20.95 -25.83 -0.99
C ALA A 179 -22.24 -26.11 -0.21
N ASN A 180 -23.39 -25.72 -0.75
CA ASN A 180 -24.69 -25.83 -0.08
C ASN A 180 -25.48 -27.10 -0.41
N LYS A 181 -25.23 -27.71 -1.57
CA LYS A 181 -26.12 -28.77 -2.12
C LYS A 181 -25.43 -30.10 -2.40
N CYS A 182 -24.10 -30.16 -2.55
CA CYS A 182 -23.39 -31.39 -2.89
C CYS A 182 -23.01 -32.21 -1.66
N THR A 183 -22.96 -33.53 -1.83
CA THR A 183 -22.28 -34.45 -0.89
C THR A 183 -20.76 -34.34 -1.04
N ALA A 184 -19.98 -34.86 -0.08
CA ALA A 184 -18.50 -34.72 -0.06
C ALA A 184 -17.79 -35.18 -1.36
N ASP A 185 -18.19 -36.32 -1.94
CA ASP A 185 -17.58 -36.84 -3.18
C ASP A 185 -17.92 -35.96 -4.39
N ASP A 186 -19.19 -35.58 -4.52
CA ASP A 186 -19.68 -34.69 -5.59
C ASP A 186 -19.11 -33.28 -5.49
N PHE A 187 -18.87 -32.81 -4.26
CA PHE A 187 -18.23 -31.54 -3.97
C PHE A 187 -16.82 -31.52 -4.55
N THR A 188 -15.99 -32.50 -4.21
CA THR A 188 -14.59 -32.59 -4.68
C THR A 188 -14.49 -32.62 -6.21
N ALA A 189 -15.30 -33.46 -6.88
CA ALA A 189 -15.26 -33.57 -8.34
C ALA A 189 -15.69 -32.28 -9.07
N LEU A 190 -16.77 -31.62 -8.60
CA LEU A 190 -17.25 -30.39 -9.21
C LEU A 190 -16.29 -29.23 -8.95
N THR A 191 -15.76 -29.14 -7.74
CA THR A 191 -14.75 -28.18 -7.33
C THR A 191 -13.48 -28.29 -8.18
N ASP A 192 -12.98 -29.50 -8.42
CA ASP A 192 -11.82 -29.72 -9.30
C ASP A 192 -12.07 -29.24 -10.73
N ALA A 193 -13.26 -29.54 -11.26
CA ALA A 193 -13.69 -29.11 -12.58
C ALA A 193 -13.78 -27.57 -12.68
N LEU A 194 -14.46 -26.91 -11.74
CA LEU A 194 -14.60 -25.45 -11.71
C LEU A 194 -13.23 -24.76 -11.64
N LEU A 195 -12.34 -25.24 -10.77
CA LEU A 195 -10.99 -24.68 -10.67
C LEU A 195 -10.21 -24.84 -11.99
N THR A 196 -10.30 -25.99 -12.66
CA THR A 196 -9.71 -26.16 -13.99
C THR A 196 -10.22 -25.11 -14.98
N LYS A 197 -11.53 -24.78 -14.96
CA LYS A 197 -12.10 -23.76 -15.85
C LYS A 197 -11.59 -22.36 -15.51
N VAL A 198 -11.44 -22.03 -14.22
CA VAL A 198 -10.81 -20.77 -13.78
C VAL A 198 -9.39 -20.65 -14.30
N LEU A 199 -8.56 -21.70 -14.13
CA LEU A 199 -7.18 -21.71 -14.61
C LEU A 199 -7.06 -21.61 -16.14
N ILE A 200 -8.02 -22.18 -16.87
CA ILE A 200 -8.13 -21.97 -18.32
C ILE A 200 -8.43 -20.50 -18.64
N GLY A 201 -9.37 -19.89 -17.91
CA GLY A 201 -9.72 -18.48 -18.07
C GLY A 201 -8.54 -17.54 -17.81
N VAL A 202 -7.77 -17.78 -16.74
CA VAL A 202 -6.54 -17.03 -16.42
C VAL A 202 -5.51 -17.12 -17.55
N ARG A 203 -5.36 -18.29 -18.17
CA ARG A 203 -4.46 -18.45 -19.31
C ARG A 203 -4.89 -17.60 -20.51
N TYR A 204 -6.20 -17.59 -20.81
CA TYR A 204 -6.72 -16.75 -21.89
C TYR A 204 -6.55 -15.27 -21.61
N SER A 205 -6.81 -14.80 -20.38
CA SER A 205 -6.61 -13.40 -20.04
C SER A 205 -5.15 -12.97 -20.13
N LEU A 206 -4.20 -13.88 -19.81
CA LEU A 206 -2.78 -13.67 -20.08
C LEU A 206 -2.48 -13.59 -21.57
N ASP A 207 -3.09 -14.44 -22.41
CA ASP A 207 -2.95 -14.36 -23.87
C ASP A 207 -3.52 -13.05 -24.46
N TRP A 208 -4.50 -12.43 -23.79
CA TRP A 208 -5.06 -11.13 -24.17
C TRP A 208 -4.19 -9.94 -23.79
N ASP A 209 -3.13 -10.15 -23.00
CA ASP A 209 -2.28 -9.10 -22.44
C ASP A 209 -3.07 -8.05 -21.61
N ASP A 210 -4.17 -8.49 -20.98
CA ASP A 210 -5.02 -7.66 -20.13
C ASP A 210 -4.74 -7.96 -18.65
N ILE A 211 -3.82 -7.19 -18.08
CA ILE A 211 -3.38 -7.32 -16.68
C ILE A 211 -4.56 -7.13 -15.71
N PRO A 212 -5.41 -6.09 -15.81
CA PRO A 212 -6.60 -5.95 -14.96
C PRO A 212 -7.51 -7.17 -14.94
N LEU A 213 -7.86 -7.71 -16.11
CA LEU A 213 -8.73 -8.88 -16.21
C LEU A 213 -8.05 -10.15 -15.67
N THR A 214 -6.76 -10.31 -15.95
CA THR A 214 -5.96 -11.42 -15.40
C THR A 214 -5.94 -11.39 -13.89
N ARG A 215 -5.71 -10.21 -13.29
CA ARG A 215 -5.72 -10.04 -11.83
C ARG A 215 -7.08 -10.43 -11.25
N LYS A 216 -8.18 -10.01 -11.90
CA LYS A 216 -9.54 -10.33 -11.46
C LYS A 216 -9.81 -11.84 -11.41
N LEU A 217 -9.42 -12.58 -12.46
CA LEU A 217 -9.59 -14.03 -12.51
C LEU A 217 -8.63 -14.76 -11.55
N ALA A 218 -7.41 -14.26 -11.38
CA ALA A 218 -6.42 -14.83 -10.49
C ALA A 218 -6.82 -14.76 -9.01
N GLU A 219 -7.68 -13.80 -8.62
CA GLU A 219 -8.24 -13.71 -7.26
C GLU A 219 -9.37 -14.72 -7.00
N LEU A 220 -9.99 -15.32 -8.03
CA LEU A 220 -11.13 -16.24 -7.88
C LEU A 220 -10.82 -17.47 -7.03
N PRO A 221 -9.69 -18.19 -7.22
CA PRO A 221 -9.41 -19.38 -6.44
C PRO A 221 -9.42 -19.12 -4.93
N ARG A 222 -8.91 -17.97 -4.48
CA ARG A 222 -8.92 -17.60 -3.05
C ARG A 222 -10.36 -17.40 -2.54
N ARG A 223 -11.17 -16.62 -3.25
CA ARG A 223 -12.59 -16.39 -2.90
C ARG A 223 -13.38 -17.70 -2.82
N ILE A 224 -13.09 -18.61 -3.76
CA ILE A 224 -13.68 -19.94 -3.79
C ILE A 224 -13.24 -20.78 -2.58
N PHE A 225 -11.96 -20.74 -2.20
CA PHE A 225 -11.46 -21.44 -1.01
C PHE A 225 -12.12 -20.95 0.28
N ASP A 226 -12.37 -19.65 0.41
CA ASP A 226 -13.05 -19.08 1.57
C ASP A 226 -14.47 -19.64 1.75
N LEU A 227 -15.22 -19.78 0.64
CA LEU A 227 -16.54 -20.41 0.62
C LEU A 227 -16.51 -21.90 0.98
N TRP A 228 -15.38 -22.56 0.73
CA TRP A 228 -15.19 -24.01 0.87
C TRP A 228 -14.44 -24.42 2.14
N SER A 229 -14.25 -23.48 3.07
CA SER A 229 -13.58 -23.68 4.36
C SER A 229 -14.10 -24.86 5.20
N LYS A 230 -15.30 -25.38 4.92
CA LYS A 230 -15.89 -26.56 5.56
C LYS A 230 -15.29 -27.90 5.12
N SER A 231 -14.48 -27.93 4.06
CA SER A 231 -13.87 -29.16 3.50
C SER A 231 -12.35 -28.98 3.30
N PRO A 232 -11.56 -29.01 4.39
CA PRO A 232 -10.15 -28.65 4.37
C PRO A 232 -9.27 -29.59 3.51
N GLU A 233 -9.59 -30.87 3.43
CA GLU A 233 -8.86 -31.85 2.62
C GLU A 233 -8.93 -31.50 1.12
N THR A 234 -10.14 -31.25 0.62
CA THR A 234 -10.38 -30.80 -0.77
C THR A 234 -9.65 -29.48 -1.06
N VAL A 235 -9.70 -28.51 -0.15
CA VAL A 235 -8.99 -27.23 -0.32
C VAL A 235 -7.48 -27.45 -0.41
N SER A 236 -6.92 -28.36 0.38
CA SER A 236 -5.49 -28.69 0.33
C SER A 236 -5.08 -29.29 -1.02
N GLU A 237 -5.85 -30.23 -1.57
CA GLU A 237 -5.55 -30.83 -2.88
C GLU A 237 -5.59 -29.80 -4.02
N LEU A 238 -6.57 -28.88 -3.98
CA LEU A 238 -6.69 -27.81 -4.97
C LEU A 238 -5.54 -26.82 -4.89
N ARG A 239 -5.05 -26.49 -3.69
CA ARG A 239 -3.87 -25.64 -3.52
C ARG A 239 -2.65 -26.26 -4.20
N VAL A 240 -2.44 -27.57 -4.07
CA VAL A 240 -1.38 -28.30 -4.81
C VAL A 240 -1.57 -28.19 -6.33
N LYS A 241 -2.81 -28.26 -6.82
CA LYS A 241 -3.11 -28.11 -8.25
C LYS A 241 -2.79 -26.70 -8.76
N ILE A 242 -3.15 -25.66 -8.01
CA ILE A 242 -2.80 -24.27 -8.32
C ILE A 242 -1.30 -24.09 -8.30
N GLU A 243 -0.61 -24.61 -7.28
CA GLU A 243 0.84 -24.52 -7.19
C GLU A 243 1.51 -25.14 -8.42
N ARG A 244 1.05 -26.31 -8.86
CA ARG A 244 1.53 -26.97 -10.08
C ARG A 244 1.28 -26.14 -11.34
N TYR A 245 0.14 -25.44 -11.40
CA TYR A 245 -0.19 -24.55 -12.51
C TYR A 245 0.70 -23.30 -12.54
N LEU A 246 0.87 -22.63 -11.41
CA LEU A 246 1.73 -21.45 -11.31
C LEU A 246 3.18 -21.81 -11.65
N THR A 247 3.64 -23.00 -11.21
CA THR A 247 5.01 -23.46 -11.45
C THR A 247 5.27 -23.96 -12.87
N SER A 248 4.25 -24.25 -13.70
CA SER A 248 4.48 -24.78 -15.05
C SER A 248 5.04 -23.75 -16.03
N GLU A 249 4.72 -22.47 -15.86
CA GLU A 249 5.20 -21.35 -16.72
C GLU A 249 5.51 -20.11 -15.87
N LEU A 250 6.40 -20.25 -14.87
CA LEU A 250 6.66 -19.21 -13.85
C LEU A 250 6.88 -17.80 -14.41
N SER A 251 7.66 -17.64 -15.50
CA SER A 251 7.94 -16.33 -16.09
C SER A 251 6.70 -15.65 -16.66
N ARG A 252 5.74 -16.43 -17.17
CA ARG A 252 4.47 -15.92 -17.71
C ARG A 252 3.44 -15.69 -16.62
N MET A 253 3.55 -16.41 -15.50
CA MET A 253 2.60 -16.37 -14.39
C MET A 253 2.85 -15.23 -13.41
N GLU A 254 3.87 -14.38 -13.63
CA GLU A 254 4.18 -13.24 -12.75
C GLU A 254 2.97 -12.36 -12.42
N PRO A 255 2.14 -11.90 -13.39
CA PRO A 255 0.97 -11.08 -13.07
C PRO A 255 -0.09 -11.82 -12.25
N VAL A 256 -0.16 -13.15 -12.40
CA VAL A 256 -1.08 -14.02 -11.66
C VAL A 256 -0.59 -14.19 -10.23
N ILE A 257 0.71 -14.41 -10.03
CA ILE A 257 1.34 -14.53 -8.71
C ILE A 257 1.13 -13.23 -7.93
N GLU A 258 1.42 -12.07 -8.52
CA GLU A 258 1.17 -10.77 -7.88
C GLU A 258 -0.31 -10.57 -7.47
N ALA A 259 -1.23 -11.02 -8.31
CA ALA A 259 -2.66 -10.90 -8.03
C ALA A 259 -3.10 -11.78 -6.87
N MET A 260 -2.68 -13.05 -6.91
CA MET A 260 -3.05 -14.06 -5.92
C MET A 260 -2.52 -13.72 -4.53
N PHE A 261 -1.32 -13.16 -4.45
CA PHE A 261 -0.63 -12.87 -3.19
C PHE A 261 -0.62 -11.38 -2.84
N ARG A 262 -1.64 -10.62 -3.29
CA ARG A 262 -1.73 -9.17 -3.04
C ARG A 262 -1.77 -8.80 -1.55
N ASP A 263 -2.55 -9.54 -0.78
CA ASP A 263 -2.82 -9.19 0.62
C ASP A 263 -1.81 -9.83 1.58
N GLU A 264 -1.82 -11.16 1.65
CA GLU A 264 -0.98 -11.97 2.54
C GLU A 264 -0.66 -13.32 1.90
N VAL A 265 0.52 -13.85 2.23
CA VAL A 265 0.92 -15.23 1.90
C VAL A 265 0.60 -16.15 3.08
N GLU A 266 -0.35 -17.06 2.89
CA GLU A 266 -0.66 -18.09 3.89
C GLU A 266 0.51 -19.11 4.04
N PRO A 267 0.71 -19.70 5.24
CA PRO A 267 1.79 -20.67 5.49
C PRO A 267 1.82 -21.90 4.58
N VAL A 268 0.69 -22.29 4.00
CA VAL A 268 0.65 -23.40 3.03
C VAL A 268 1.52 -23.13 1.80
N TRP A 269 1.78 -21.86 1.48
CA TRP A 269 2.49 -21.44 0.27
C TRP A 269 4.00 -21.26 0.49
N SER A 270 4.55 -21.52 1.68
CA SER A 270 5.98 -21.33 1.95
C SER A 270 6.88 -22.03 0.92
N SER A 271 6.59 -23.30 0.60
CA SER A 271 7.34 -24.10 -0.37
C SER A 271 7.17 -23.61 -1.82
N PHE A 272 6.04 -22.97 -2.13
CA PHE A 272 5.85 -22.31 -3.42
C PHE A 272 6.72 -21.05 -3.50
N VAL A 273 6.67 -20.21 -2.46
CA VAL A 273 7.47 -18.97 -2.40
C VAL A 273 8.96 -19.29 -2.51
N GLU A 274 9.45 -20.28 -1.78
CA GLU A 274 10.83 -20.78 -1.89
C GLU A 274 11.21 -21.06 -3.36
N ARG A 275 10.40 -21.85 -4.07
CA ARG A 275 10.62 -22.15 -5.50
C ARG A 275 10.62 -20.91 -6.39
N VAL A 276 9.77 -19.93 -6.10
CA VAL A 276 9.75 -18.65 -6.82
C VAL A 276 11.03 -17.85 -6.57
N LEU A 277 11.52 -17.83 -5.32
CA LEU A 277 12.74 -17.10 -4.95
C LEU A 277 13.98 -17.70 -5.63
N GLU A 278 14.10 -19.03 -5.66
CA GLU A 278 15.22 -19.74 -6.28
C GLU A 278 15.18 -19.68 -7.82
N SER A 279 14.01 -19.46 -8.42
CA SER A 279 13.84 -19.44 -9.86
C SER A 279 14.65 -18.31 -10.53
N ALA A 280 15.48 -18.66 -11.51
CA ALA A 280 16.23 -17.68 -12.31
C ALA A 280 15.37 -16.90 -13.31
N VAL A 281 14.16 -17.40 -13.61
CA VAL A 281 13.29 -16.81 -14.66
C VAL A 281 12.25 -15.83 -14.11
N VAL A 282 12.02 -15.83 -12.79
CA VAL A 282 11.08 -14.91 -12.16
C VAL A 282 11.78 -13.59 -11.84
N SER A 283 11.13 -12.48 -12.17
CA SER A 283 11.59 -11.13 -11.91
C SER A 283 11.79 -10.87 -10.42
N LEU A 284 12.74 -9.98 -10.13
CA LEU A 284 13.06 -9.60 -8.77
C LEU A 284 11.90 -8.85 -8.09
N ASP A 285 11.09 -8.11 -8.86
CA ASP A 285 9.90 -7.42 -8.35
C ASP A 285 8.86 -8.38 -7.75
N VAL A 286 8.58 -9.50 -8.43
CA VAL A 286 7.65 -10.52 -7.92
C VAL A 286 8.21 -11.20 -6.67
N LYS A 287 9.52 -11.45 -6.63
CA LYS A 287 10.18 -12.02 -5.43
C LYS A 287 10.07 -11.09 -4.23
N ILE A 288 10.33 -9.80 -4.43
CA ILE A 288 10.17 -8.78 -3.39
C ILE A 288 8.71 -8.70 -2.95
N HIS A 289 7.77 -8.66 -3.92
CA HIS A 289 6.34 -8.63 -3.65
C HIS A 289 5.89 -9.76 -2.73
N LEU A 290 6.28 -11.01 -3.02
CA LEU A 290 5.93 -12.16 -2.17
C LEU A 290 6.49 -12.04 -0.75
N LEU A 291 7.77 -11.67 -0.62
CA LEU A 291 8.42 -11.54 0.68
C LEU A 291 7.83 -10.40 1.52
N GLU A 292 7.44 -9.28 0.88
CA GLU A 292 6.72 -8.19 1.53
C GLU A 292 5.38 -8.67 2.13
N ARG A 293 4.74 -9.69 1.55
CA ARG A 293 3.42 -10.22 2.00
C ARG A 293 3.49 -11.48 2.85
N CYS A 294 4.67 -12.01 3.11
CA CYS A 294 4.84 -13.10 4.06
C CYS A 294 4.72 -12.59 5.50
N SER A 295 4.02 -13.34 6.35
CA SER A 295 4.04 -13.13 7.81
C SER A 295 5.36 -13.63 8.41
N GLU A 296 5.67 -13.23 9.65
CA GLU A 296 6.93 -13.65 10.31
C GLU A 296 7.08 -15.18 10.41
N HIS A 297 5.97 -15.90 10.61
CA HIS A 297 5.98 -17.36 10.65
C HIS A 297 6.41 -17.95 9.30
N VAL A 298 5.86 -17.44 8.20
CA VAL A 298 6.18 -17.90 6.84
C VAL A 298 7.64 -17.58 6.50
N LEU A 299 8.10 -16.38 6.86
CA LEU A 299 9.50 -15.99 6.67
C LEU A 299 10.47 -16.91 7.42
N LYS A 300 10.15 -17.30 8.67
CA LYS A 300 10.96 -18.26 9.45
C LYS A 300 10.99 -19.65 8.82
N ASP A 301 9.84 -20.16 8.40
CA ASP A 301 9.73 -21.47 7.74
C ASP A 301 10.50 -21.53 6.41
N ILE A 302 10.50 -20.44 5.62
CA ILE A 302 11.31 -20.35 4.40
C ILE A 302 12.80 -20.23 4.76
N ASN A 303 13.14 -19.41 5.76
CA ASN A 303 14.53 -19.15 6.14
C ASN A 303 15.28 -20.41 6.62
N ASP A 304 14.59 -21.39 7.18
CA ASP A 304 15.16 -22.68 7.56
C ASP A 304 15.71 -23.49 6.36
N ARG A 305 15.22 -23.21 5.15
CA ARG A 305 15.61 -23.87 3.91
C ARG A 305 16.46 -22.97 3.01
N LEU A 306 16.08 -21.69 2.91
CA LEU A 306 16.75 -20.68 2.10
C LEU A 306 17.13 -19.48 2.98
N PRO A 307 18.41 -19.28 3.34
CA PRO A 307 18.84 -18.16 4.19
C PRO A 307 18.47 -16.78 3.59
N LEU A 308 17.36 -16.20 4.03
CA LEU A 308 16.71 -15.09 3.34
C LEU A 308 17.52 -13.80 3.41
N CYS A 309 18.16 -13.50 4.55
CA CYS A 309 19.02 -12.31 4.67
C CYS A 309 20.20 -12.37 3.68
N GLN A 310 20.84 -13.53 3.55
CA GLN A 310 21.94 -13.73 2.61
C GLN A 310 21.42 -13.59 1.18
N PHE A 311 20.34 -14.29 0.85
CA PHE A 311 19.70 -14.24 -0.47
C PHE A 311 19.35 -12.81 -0.91
N ILE A 312 18.72 -12.01 -0.04
CA ILE A 312 18.38 -10.62 -0.34
C ILE A 312 19.63 -9.76 -0.47
N SER A 313 20.60 -9.90 0.44
CA SER A 313 21.81 -9.09 0.41
C SER A 313 22.61 -9.22 -0.89
N GLU A 314 22.66 -10.43 -1.46
CA GLU A 314 23.34 -10.72 -2.73
C GLU A 314 22.65 -10.11 -3.95
N LYS A 315 21.39 -9.68 -3.83
CA LYS A 315 20.62 -9.04 -4.91
C LYS A 315 20.62 -7.52 -4.84
N ILE A 316 21.18 -6.93 -3.79
CA ILE A 316 21.25 -5.47 -3.66
C ILE A 316 22.34 -4.95 -4.59
N ASP A 317 21.92 -4.43 -5.75
CA ASP A 317 22.79 -3.71 -6.69
C ASP A 317 22.28 -2.28 -6.92
N TRP A 318 23.04 -1.30 -6.43
CA TRP A 318 22.72 0.12 -6.57
C TRP A 318 23.06 0.69 -7.95
N SER A 319 23.78 -0.05 -8.79
CA SER A 319 24.19 0.42 -10.12
C SER A 319 23.14 0.17 -11.20
N GLU A 320 22.30 -0.86 -11.04
CA GLU A 320 21.26 -1.20 -12.01
C GLU A 320 19.95 -0.43 -11.76
N ASN A 321 19.41 -0.49 -10.55
CA ASN A 321 18.15 0.14 -10.20
C ASN A 321 18.10 0.54 -8.71
N GLU A 322 18.24 1.84 -8.44
CA GLU A 322 18.28 2.38 -7.08
C GLU A 322 16.98 2.12 -6.28
N ASP A 323 15.82 2.15 -6.93
CA ASP A 323 14.54 1.93 -6.24
C ASP A 323 14.37 0.46 -5.83
N ILE A 324 14.77 -0.48 -6.68
CA ILE A 324 14.78 -1.91 -6.35
C ILE A 324 15.81 -2.18 -5.24
N ALA A 325 17.01 -1.63 -5.34
CA ALA A 325 18.04 -1.75 -4.31
C ALA A 325 17.55 -1.22 -2.95
N ARG A 326 16.85 -0.08 -2.95
CA ARG A 326 16.23 0.50 -1.74
C ARG A 326 15.15 -0.42 -1.16
N ARG A 327 14.26 -0.99 -1.99
CA ARG A 327 13.24 -1.95 -1.54
C ARG A 327 13.86 -3.21 -0.95
N LEU A 328 14.91 -3.74 -1.57
CA LEU A 328 15.66 -4.89 -1.05
C LEU A 328 16.35 -4.57 0.28
N LEU A 329 16.94 -3.38 0.42
CA LEU A 329 17.54 -2.97 1.69
C LEU A 329 16.48 -2.80 2.79
N LYS A 330 15.31 -2.22 2.48
CA LYS A 330 14.14 -2.18 3.39
C LYS A 330 13.72 -3.60 3.81
N LEU A 331 13.64 -4.52 2.87
CA LEU A 331 13.30 -5.91 3.15
C LEU A 331 14.37 -6.60 4.01
N LEU A 332 15.65 -6.32 3.77
CA LEU A 332 16.75 -6.84 4.58
C LEU A 332 16.65 -6.36 6.04
N PHE A 333 16.32 -5.09 6.29
CA PHE A 333 16.06 -4.59 7.64
C PHE A 333 14.92 -5.34 8.32
N ARG A 334 13.82 -5.58 7.60
CA ARG A 334 12.69 -6.36 8.12
C ARG A 334 13.11 -7.78 8.47
N LEU A 335 13.81 -8.48 7.57
CA LEU A 335 14.27 -9.85 7.80
C LEU A 335 15.24 -9.92 8.97
N SER A 336 16.17 -8.96 9.08
CA SER A 336 17.08 -8.82 10.21
C SER A 336 16.33 -8.71 11.54
N ALA A 337 15.23 -7.95 11.59
CA ALA A 337 14.40 -7.87 12.79
C ALA A 337 13.68 -9.20 13.09
N VAL A 338 13.11 -9.86 12.08
CA VAL A 338 12.40 -11.15 12.24
C VAL A 338 13.33 -12.27 12.76
N PHE A 339 14.60 -12.25 12.35
CA PHE A 339 15.60 -13.27 12.70
C PHE A 339 16.58 -12.85 13.80
N ASP A 340 16.39 -11.68 14.40
CA ASP A 340 17.25 -11.11 15.44
C ASP A 340 18.75 -11.08 15.05
N ARG A 341 19.03 -10.58 13.84
CA ARG A 341 20.39 -10.51 13.27
C ARG A 341 20.74 -9.12 12.76
N ARG A 342 22.03 -8.75 12.86
CA ARG A 342 22.48 -7.43 12.42
C ARG A 342 22.59 -7.40 10.88
N VAL A 343 22.12 -6.31 10.27
CA VAL A 343 22.23 -6.08 8.82
C VAL A 343 23.69 -6.06 8.38
N ALA A 344 24.59 -5.51 9.21
CA ALA A 344 26.03 -5.49 8.94
C ALA A 344 26.68 -6.88 8.81
N GLU A 345 26.01 -7.96 9.23
CA GLU A 345 26.48 -9.34 8.98
C GLU A 345 26.38 -9.74 7.50
N PHE A 346 25.43 -9.16 6.77
CA PHE A 346 25.09 -9.54 5.39
C PHE A 346 25.42 -8.45 4.38
N TYR A 347 25.14 -7.19 4.74
CA TYR A 347 25.31 -6.05 3.85
C TYR A 347 26.47 -5.19 4.31
N LYS A 348 27.54 -5.17 3.49
CA LYS A 348 28.67 -4.28 3.69
C LYS A 348 28.32 -2.90 3.16
N PHE A 349 28.24 -1.94 4.08
CA PHE A 349 28.05 -0.55 3.74
C PHE A 349 29.39 0.04 3.27
N ASP A 350 29.51 0.32 1.97
CA ASP A 350 30.67 1.02 1.42
C ASP A 350 30.65 2.51 1.82
N VAL A 351 31.80 3.01 2.26
CA VAL A 351 31.86 4.01 3.31
C VAL A 351 31.56 5.45 2.84
N GLU A 352 31.55 5.71 1.53
CA GLU A 352 31.30 7.05 0.98
C GLU A 352 29.83 7.36 0.70
N SER A 353 29.00 6.35 0.36
CA SER A 353 27.59 6.58 -0.03
C SER A 353 26.57 5.73 0.74
N ALA A 354 27.03 4.72 1.49
CA ALA A 354 26.11 3.78 2.13
C ALA A 354 25.33 4.40 3.31
N PHE A 355 25.87 5.43 3.96
CA PHE A 355 25.13 6.16 4.99
C PHE A 355 23.97 6.97 4.39
N LEU A 356 24.14 7.56 3.19
CA LEU A 356 23.05 8.25 2.47
C LEU A 356 21.96 7.27 2.07
N ARG A 357 22.36 6.14 1.49
CA ARG A 357 21.45 5.06 1.10
C ARG A 357 20.67 4.52 2.31
N LEU A 358 21.31 4.43 3.47
CA LEU A 358 20.65 4.07 4.72
C LEU A 358 19.61 5.11 5.12
N LEU A 359 19.98 6.39 5.18
CA LEU A 359 19.05 7.47 5.55
C LEU A 359 17.85 7.53 4.60
N ASP A 360 18.09 7.44 3.29
CA ASP A 360 17.04 7.46 2.28
C ASP A 360 16.13 6.22 2.38
N THR A 361 16.67 5.05 2.77
CA THR A 361 15.87 3.83 3.01
C THR A 361 15.01 3.96 4.27
N PHE A 362 15.57 4.52 5.36
CA PHE A 362 14.81 4.75 6.60
C PHE A 362 13.70 5.80 6.41
N GLU A 363 13.88 6.74 5.49
CA GLU A 363 12.80 7.67 5.13
C GLU A 363 11.54 6.92 4.64
N TRP A 364 11.70 5.77 3.97
CA TRP A 364 10.62 4.92 3.44
C TRP A 364 10.05 3.91 4.44
N LEU A 365 10.60 3.87 5.65
CA LEU A 365 10.06 3.07 6.75
C LEU A 365 9.04 3.91 7.52
N ASP A 366 7.93 3.28 7.95
CA ASP A 366 7.03 3.89 8.92
C ASP A 366 7.74 4.05 10.27
N VAL A 367 7.28 4.97 11.14
CA VAL A 367 7.94 5.30 12.42
C VAL A 367 8.20 4.05 13.28
N ASN A 368 7.23 3.13 13.34
CA ASN A 368 7.38 1.88 14.08
C ASN A 368 8.43 0.95 13.45
N GLU A 369 8.45 0.85 12.12
CA GLU A 369 9.44 0.07 11.37
C GLU A 369 10.85 0.63 11.57
N ARG A 370 11.01 1.97 11.58
CA ARG A 370 12.30 2.64 11.86
C ARG A 370 12.85 2.23 13.22
N SER A 371 12.02 2.26 14.25
CA SER A 371 12.48 1.94 15.61
C SER A 371 12.94 0.49 15.76
N GLY A 372 12.23 -0.44 15.13
CA GLY A 372 12.63 -1.85 15.11
C GLY A 372 13.91 -2.06 14.31
N ALA A 373 13.98 -1.50 13.09
CA ALA A 373 15.11 -1.68 12.18
C ALA A 373 16.42 -1.06 12.70
N ALA A 374 16.34 0.08 13.42
CA ALA A 374 17.51 0.81 13.91
C ALA A 374 18.44 -0.04 14.78
N GLN A 375 17.87 -0.91 15.61
CA GLN A 375 18.62 -1.80 16.52
C GLN A 375 19.50 -2.81 15.76
N TYR A 376 19.14 -3.10 14.51
CA TYR A 376 19.80 -4.10 13.69
C TYR A 376 20.84 -3.52 12.72
N ILE A 377 21.07 -2.20 12.69
CA ILE A 377 22.12 -1.60 11.85
C ILE A 377 23.51 -2.15 12.25
N GLY A 378 23.80 -2.15 13.56
CA GLY A 378 24.97 -2.81 14.14
C GLY A 378 26.34 -2.25 13.72
N ASN A 379 26.40 -1.11 13.02
CA ASN A 379 27.62 -0.49 12.52
C ASN A 379 27.65 1.00 12.88
N ASP A 380 28.37 1.30 13.96
CA ASP A 380 28.55 2.65 14.50
C ASP A 380 29.23 3.61 13.51
N GLU A 381 30.13 3.13 12.63
CA GLU A 381 30.88 3.99 11.70
C GLU A 381 29.96 4.66 10.68
N ILE A 382 28.90 3.97 10.23
CA ILE A 382 27.92 4.52 9.28
C ILE A 382 27.08 5.60 9.95
N LEU A 383 26.62 5.35 11.17
CA LEU A 383 25.85 6.31 11.94
C LEU A 383 26.69 7.54 12.23
N ASP A 384 27.95 7.33 12.58
CA ASP A 384 28.94 8.39 12.77
C ASP A 384 29.10 9.22 11.49
N ARG A 385 29.23 8.61 10.31
CA ARG A 385 29.28 9.37 9.04
C ARG A 385 27.97 10.06 8.68
N ALA A 386 26.82 9.44 8.99
CA ALA A 386 25.51 10.05 8.79
C ALA A 386 25.34 11.32 9.64
N VAL A 387 25.80 11.28 10.89
CA VAL A 387 25.86 12.45 11.78
C VAL A 387 26.74 13.53 11.15
N ASP A 388 27.97 13.19 10.76
CA ASP A 388 28.91 14.16 10.18
C ASP A 388 28.35 14.81 8.91
N TYR A 389 27.79 14.01 8.00
CA TYR A 389 27.18 14.54 6.78
C TYR A 389 26.01 15.48 7.06
N CYS A 390 25.06 15.08 7.92
CA CYS A 390 23.91 15.93 8.23
C CYS A 390 24.34 17.24 8.89
N MET A 391 25.40 17.20 9.71
CA MET A 391 25.97 18.38 10.35
C MET A 391 26.69 19.29 9.35
N GLU A 392 27.50 18.74 8.45
CA GLU A 392 28.24 19.50 7.42
C GLU A 392 27.30 20.14 6.38
N GLN A 393 26.25 19.41 5.97
CA GLN A 393 25.32 19.85 4.93
C GLN A 393 24.11 20.60 5.47
N THR A 394 23.92 20.65 6.79
CA THR A 394 22.72 21.23 7.43
C THR A 394 21.40 20.63 6.92
N ASP A 395 21.41 19.32 6.59
CA ASP A 395 20.27 18.61 6.02
C ASP A 395 19.25 18.23 7.11
N ARG A 396 18.26 19.11 7.31
CA ARG A 396 17.22 18.92 8.33
C ARG A 396 16.34 17.70 8.08
N LYS A 397 16.12 17.34 6.82
CA LYS A 397 15.20 16.25 6.47
C LYS A 397 15.80 14.93 6.89
N ARG A 398 17.06 14.69 6.52
CA ARG A 398 17.80 13.48 6.91
C ARG A 398 18.19 13.48 8.37
N TRP A 399 18.43 14.65 8.96
CA TRP A 399 18.64 14.78 10.40
C TRP A 399 17.45 14.26 11.21
N ASP A 400 16.21 14.58 10.81
CA ASP A 400 15.03 14.11 11.52
C ASP A 400 14.91 12.57 11.49
N VAL A 401 15.22 11.95 10.35
CA VAL A 401 15.30 10.49 10.19
C VAL A 401 16.42 9.90 11.05
N LEU A 402 17.59 10.54 11.07
CA LEU A 402 18.71 10.11 11.89
C LEU A 402 18.38 10.16 13.39
N LEU A 403 17.66 11.17 13.85
CA LEU A 403 17.20 11.25 15.23
C LEU A 403 16.19 10.13 15.58
N ASP A 404 15.31 9.74 14.65
CA ASP A 404 14.44 8.56 14.85
C ASP A 404 15.27 7.29 15.07
N ILE A 405 16.30 7.09 14.23
CA ILE A 405 17.21 5.95 14.34
C ILE A 405 17.92 5.98 15.69
N ILE A 406 18.56 7.10 16.04
CA ILE A 406 19.33 7.25 17.28
C ILE A 406 18.46 7.00 18.51
N SER A 407 17.23 7.52 18.54
CA SER A 407 16.28 7.34 19.66
C SER A 407 15.98 5.88 19.98
N SER A 408 16.15 5.00 18.99
CA SER A 408 15.80 3.58 19.08
C SER A 408 17.01 2.70 19.40
N LEU A 409 18.21 3.27 19.47
CA LEU A 409 19.44 2.53 19.78
C LEU A 409 19.55 2.24 21.28
N PRO A 410 19.98 1.02 21.67
CA PRO A 410 20.18 0.68 23.08
C PRO A 410 21.32 1.47 23.75
N TYR A 411 22.20 2.10 22.95
CA TYR A 411 23.32 2.94 23.41
C TYR A 411 23.12 4.42 23.07
N LEU A 412 21.87 4.89 23.07
CA LEU A 412 21.46 6.28 22.85
C LEU A 412 22.39 7.29 23.55
N LYS A 413 22.73 7.06 24.82
CA LYS A 413 23.63 7.93 25.60
C LYS A 413 24.99 8.14 24.92
N THR A 414 25.62 7.05 24.49
CA THR A 414 26.93 7.09 23.83
C THR A 414 26.84 7.80 22.49
N ALA A 415 25.79 7.54 21.71
CA ALA A 415 25.58 8.20 20.41
C ALA A 415 25.42 9.72 20.57
N LEU A 416 24.67 10.16 21.57
CA LEU A 416 24.46 11.58 21.86
C LEU A 416 25.70 12.28 22.42
N GLN A 417 26.48 11.59 23.27
CA GLN A 417 27.77 12.09 23.74
C GLN A 417 28.73 12.33 22.58
N ARG A 418 28.76 11.44 21.58
CA ARG A 418 29.55 11.65 20.37
C ARG A 418 29.10 12.89 19.58
N ILE A 419 27.79 13.14 19.47
CA ILE A 419 27.26 14.38 18.84
C ILE A 419 27.72 15.62 19.61
N LEU A 420 27.65 15.59 20.95
CA LEU A 420 28.14 16.68 21.80
C LEU A 420 29.64 16.92 21.64
N GLU A 421 30.45 15.86 21.67
CA GLU A 421 31.89 15.96 21.47
C GLU A 421 32.21 16.57 20.10
N ARG A 422 31.53 16.12 19.04
CA ARG A 422 31.68 16.69 17.70
C ARG A 422 31.28 18.17 17.64
N ASN A 423 30.24 18.58 18.36
CA ASN A 423 29.86 19.99 18.47
C ASN A 423 30.96 20.87 19.07
N ARG A 424 31.76 20.32 19.99
CA ARG A 424 32.87 21.07 20.59
C ARG A 424 33.99 21.35 19.58
N TYR A 425 34.15 20.49 18.57
CA TYR A 425 35.21 20.60 17.55
C TYR A 425 34.72 21.23 16.24
N ASN A 426 33.52 20.87 15.78
CA ASN A 426 32.88 21.35 14.57
C ASN A 426 31.62 22.12 14.95
N ARG A 427 31.49 23.38 14.53
CA ARG A 427 30.29 24.20 14.83
C ARG A 427 29.07 23.57 14.17
N ILE A 428 28.25 22.85 14.95
CA ILE A 428 26.97 22.32 14.46
C ILE A 428 26.00 23.47 14.22
N ASP A 429 25.21 23.36 13.16
CA ASP A 429 24.04 24.20 12.96
C ASP A 429 23.06 24.04 14.13
N GLN A 430 22.66 25.17 14.68
CA GLN A 430 22.01 25.21 15.98
C GLN A 430 20.53 24.89 15.87
N GLU A 431 19.96 24.95 14.66
CA GLU A 431 18.63 24.44 14.39
C GLU A 431 18.62 22.90 14.39
N LEU A 432 19.73 22.23 14.05
CA LEU A 432 19.88 20.78 14.21
C LEU A 432 19.93 20.40 15.70
N LEU A 433 20.72 21.12 16.50
CA LEU A 433 20.76 20.90 17.96
C LEU A 433 19.42 21.21 18.63
N LEU A 434 18.74 22.26 18.20
CA LEU A 434 17.41 22.61 18.71
C LEU A 434 16.37 21.54 18.36
N SER A 435 16.42 20.97 17.15
CA SER A 435 15.53 19.87 16.77
C SER A 435 15.83 18.58 17.53
N LEU A 436 17.11 18.28 17.81
CA LEU A 436 17.52 17.17 18.67
C LEU A 436 16.94 17.33 20.08
N LEU A 437 17.08 18.51 20.69
CA LEU A 437 16.48 18.81 21.99
C LEU A 437 14.97 18.63 21.95
N ASN A 438 14.30 19.20 20.94
CA ASN A 438 12.85 19.11 20.81
C ASN A 438 12.35 17.67 20.72
N LYS A 439 13.08 16.81 19.99
CA LYS A 439 12.66 15.43 19.70
C LYS A 439 13.04 14.44 20.79
N LEU A 440 14.26 14.55 21.31
CA LEU A 440 14.85 13.57 22.24
C LEU A 440 14.99 14.09 23.66
N GLY A 441 14.77 15.38 23.91
CA GLY A 441 15.06 16.05 25.18
C GLY A 441 14.55 15.32 26.41
N LEU A 442 13.29 14.88 26.39
CA LEU A 442 12.67 14.15 27.51
C LEU A 442 13.28 12.78 27.77
N GLN A 443 13.91 12.16 26.76
CA GLN A 443 14.61 10.88 26.86
C GLN A 443 16.05 11.04 27.38
N LEU A 444 16.57 12.28 27.43
CA LEU A 444 17.93 12.57 27.89
C LEU A 444 18.02 12.58 29.42
N GLU A 445 19.15 12.14 29.96
CA GLU A 445 19.52 12.46 31.35
C GLU A 445 19.70 13.98 31.50
N GLU A 446 19.39 14.52 32.69
CA GLU A 446 19.44 15.96 32.96
C GLU A 446 20.80 16.59 32.63
N GLN A 447 21.90 15.90 32.92
CA GLN A 447 23.25 16.39 32.63
C GLN A 447 23.50 16.58 31.12
N VAL A 448 23.20 15.56 30.31
CA VAL A 448 23.38 15.60 28.84
C VAL A 448 22.45 16.65 28.23
N ARG A 449 21.21 16.73 28.73
CA ARG A 449 20.21 17.72 28.33
C ARG A 449 20.70 19.15 28.60
N ALA A 450 21.30 19.38 29.77
CA ALA A 450 21.88 20.67 30.14
C ALA A 450 23.05 21.05 29.23
N GLU A 451 23.95 20.12 28.89
CA GLU A 451 25.07 20.39 27.97
C GLU A 451 24.62 20.80 26.56
N PHE A 452 23.57 20.15 26.02
CA PHE A 452 22.96 20.56 24.75
C PHE A 452 22.30 21.93 24.86
N ALA A 453 21.53 22.19 25.93
CA ALA A 453 20.90 23.49 26.16
C ALA A 453 21.95 24.61 26.29
N GLU A 454 23.04 24.36 27.00
CA GLU A 454 24.16 25.30 27.14
C GLU A 454 24.77 25.65 25.78
N SER A 455 25.01 24.64 24.95
CA SER A 455 25.57 24.82 23.60
C SER A 455 24.67 25.71 22.73
N VAL A 456 23.37 25.46 22.75
CA VAL A 456 22.37 26.25 22.00
C VAL A 456 22.30 27.69 22.52
N LEU A 457 22.26 27.89 23.84
CA LEU A 457 22.21 29.22 24.45
C LEU A 457 23.49 30.03 24.17
N ASN A 458 24.66 29.40 24.30
CA ASN A 458 25.96 30.02 24.01
C ASN A 458 26.03 30.56 22.57
N TYR A 459 25.50 29.81 21.60
CA TYR A 459 25.47 30.26 20.22
C TYR A 459 24.57 31.49 20.03
N TYR A 460 23.32 31.41 20.50
CA TYR A 460 22.36 32.49 20.27
C TYR A 460 22.77 33.80 20.93
N ILE A 461 23.41 33.73 22.11
CA ILE A 461 24.03 34.89 22.76
C ILE A 461 25.17 35.49 21.92
N GLY A 462 25.91 34.65 21.18
CA GLY A 462 27.00 35.07 20.31
C GLY A 462 26.56 35.79 19.04
N LEU A 463 25.28 35.71 18.65
CA LEU A 463 24.78 36.31 17.41
C LEU A 463 24.61 37.83 17.52
N LYS A 464 25.10 38.56 16.50
CA LYS A 464 24.99 40.03 16.43
C LYS A 464 23.55 40.54 16.33
N SER A 465 22.65 39.73 15.78
CA SER A 465 21.23 40.07 15.61
C SER A 465 20.38 38.80 15.58
N ILE A 466 19.30 38.77 16.35
CA ILE A 466 18.33 37.68 16.39
C ILE A 466 16.92 38.24 16.58
N SER A 467 15.92 37.60 15.98
CA SER A 467 14.53 38.03 16.14
C SER A 467 13.93 37.57 17.48
N PRO A 468 13.07 38.38 18.12
CA PRO A 468 12.36 37.98 19.33
C PRO A 468 11.54 36.69 19.17
N GLU A 469 10.98 36.45 17.98
CA GLU A 469 10.22 35.22 17.68
C GLU A 469 11.10 33.98 17.74
N LEU A 470 12.35 34.06 17.24
CA LEU A 470 13.29 32.95 17.29
C LEU A 470 13.73 32.66 18.72
N ILE A 471 13.99 33.70 19.53
CA ILE A 471 14.31 33.55 20.95
C ILE A 471 13.16 32.83 21.68
N ARG A 472 11.92 33.28 21.46
CA ARG A 472 10.74 32.65 22.07
C ARG A 472 10.59 31.19 21.65
N LYS A 473 10.83 30.87 20.38
CA LYS A 473 10.83 29.48 19.88
C LYS A 473 11.88 28.63 20.59
N VAL A 474 13.11 29.13 20.73
CA VAL A 474 14.22 28.41 21.38
C VAL A 474 13.88 28.11 22.85
N VAL A 475 13.40 29.10 23.59
CA VAL A 475 13.02 28.93 24.99
C VAL A 475 11.85 27.95 25.13
N LEU A 476 10.84 28.04 24.26
CA LEU A 476 9.72 27.11 24.25
C LEU A 476 10.20 25.66 24.05
N VAL A 477 11.09 25.44 23.08
CA VAL A 477 11.68 24.11 22.83
C VAL A 477 12.43 23.62 24.05
N MET A 478 13.28 24.44 24.69
CA MET A 478 14.02 24.04 25.89
C MET A 478 13.08 23.57 26.99
N MET A 479 11.99 24.31 27.24
CA MET A 479 11.00 23.94 28.25
C MET A 479 10.25 22.66 27.90
N SER A 480 9.78 22.51 26.65
CA SER A 480 9.07 21.31 26.21
C SER A 480 9.97 20.07 26.19
N SER A 481 11.28 20.28 26.05
CA SER A 481 12.32 19.24 26.10
C SER A 481 12.68 18.82 27.54
N GLY A 482 12.09 19.47 28.56
CA GLY A 482 12.37 19.21 29.97
C GLY A 482 13.68 19.81 30.47
N VAL A 483 14.27 20.79 29.79
CA VAL A 483 15.44 21.52 30.31
C VAL A 483 15.01 22.21 31.61
N ASN A 484 15.81 22.04 32.66
CA ASN A 484 15.56 22.69 33.93
C ASN A 484 15.61 24.21 33.77
N VAL A 485 14.52 24.89 34.13
CA VAL A 485 14.41 26.35 33.95
C VAL A 485 15.36 27.09 34.89
N ASP A 486 15.67 26.53 36.06
CA ASP A 486 16.65 27.09 36.99
C ASP A 486 18.06 27.08 36.37
N PHE A 487 18.39 26.04 35.60
CA PHE A 487 19.63 25.98 34.84
C PHE A 487 19.71 27.10 33.79
N VAL A 488 18.63 27.35 33.05
CA VAL A 488 18.59 28.44 32.05
C VAL A 488 18.77 29.80 32.73
N ALA A 489 18.11 30.02 33.87
CA ALA A 489 18.23 31.26 34.63
C ALA A 489 19.65 31.46 35.20
N GLN A 490 20.24 30.41 35.78
CA GLN A 490 21.63 30.41 36.27
C GLN A 490 22.63 30.64 35.15
N PHE A 491 22.40 30.05 33.98
CA PHE A 491 23.25 30.25 32.80
C PHE A 491 23.23 31.72 32.35
N ILE A 492 22.05 32.32 32.21
CA ILE A 492 21.92 33.74 31.85
C ILE A 492 22.58 34.63 32.90
N ALA A 493 22.33 34.38 34.18
CA ALA A 493 22.97 35.12 35.27
C ALA A 493 24.50 35.01 35.17
N SER A 494 25.06 33.80 35.10
CA SER A 494 26.51 33.61 35.05
C SER A 494 27.17 34.27 33.82
N LYS A 495 26.50 34.28 32.67
CA LYS A 495 26.97 34.95 31.46
C LYS A 495 26.94 36.47 31.56
N LEU A 496 25.88 37.05 32.11
CA LEU A 496 25.79 38.49 32.36
C LEU A 496 26.84 38.96 33.37
N LEU A 497 27.22 38.10 34.31
CA LEU A 497 28.26 38.40 35.31
C LEU A 497 29.70 38.27 34.75
N ALA A 498 29.89 37.75 33.53
CA ALA A 498 31.21 37.57 32.91
C ALA A 498 31.79 38.89 32.38
N ALA A 499 33.09 39.13 32.64
CA ALA A 499 33.76 40.40 32.32
C ALA A 499 33.77 40.76 30.81
N ASP A 500 33.68 39.74 29.95
CA ASP A 500 33.84 39.82 28.49
C ASP A 500 32.53 39.62 27.73
N PHE A 501 31.38 39.83 28.39
CA PHE A 501 30.07 39.58 27.80
C PHE A 501 29.75 40.57 26.66
N PRO A 502 29.39 40.09 25.46
CA PRO A 502 29.16 40.97 24.32
C PRO A 502 27.89 41.83 24.49
N SER A 503 27.96 43.10 24.05
CA SER A 503 26.84 44.05 24.09
C SER A 503 25.59 43.55 23.36
N HIS A 504 25.76 42.87 22.22
CA HIS A 504 24.65 42.24 21.48
C HIS A 504 24.05 41.04 22.24
N GLY A 505 24.86 40.33 23.04
CA GLY A 505 24.41 39.21 23.86
C GLY A 505 23.47 39.63 24.99
N VAL A 506 23.53 40.91 25.42
CA VAL A 506 22.60 41.47 26.42
C VAL A 506 21.18 41.41 25.90
N GLN A 507 20.90 41.89 24.69
CA GLN A 507 19.56 41.89 24.10
C GLN A 507 18.96 40.47 23.98
N VAL A 508 19.79 39.48 23.64
CA VAL A 508 19.38 38.08 23.60
C VAL A 508 19.05 37.55 24.99
N ALA A 509 19.87 37.89 25.99
CA ALA A 509 19.60 37.55 27.38
C ALA A 509 18.30 38.18 27.91
N ILE A 510 17.99 39.43 27.51
CA ILE A 510 16.67 40.05 27.79
C ILE A 510 15.57 39.18 27.18
N GLY A 511 15.64 38.90 25.88
CA GLY A 511 14.60 38.15 25.17
C GLY A 511 14.38 36.73 25.72
N ILE A 512 15.45 36.06 26.15
CA ILE A 512 15.37 34.74 26.79
C ILE A 512 14.63 34.87 28.12
N THR A 513 15.05 35.82 28.95
CA THR A 513 14.41 36.12 30.24
C THR A 513 12.94 36.47 30.06
N ASP A 514 12.60 37.24 29.02
CA ASP A 514 11.24 37.62 28.64
C ASP A 514 10.39 36.45 28.15
N SER A 515 11.02 35.39 27.65
CA SER A 515 10.32 34.19 27.19
C SER A 515 10.10 33.14 28.30
N LEU A 516 10.78 33.27 29.46
CA LEU A 516 10.61 32.35 30.59
C LEU A 516 9.24 32.51 31.30
N PRO A 517 8.68 31.44 31.91
CA PRO A 517 7.41 31.53 32.64
C PRO A 517 7.48 32.51 33.82
N HIS A 518 6.38 33.21 34.10
CA HIS A 518 6.32 34.21 35.18
C HIS A 518 6.63 33.64 36.57
N ALA A 519 6.40 32.34 36.79
CA ALA A 519 6.68 31.64 38.05
C ALA A 519 8.15 31.71 38.49
N PHE A 520 9.09 32.09 37.61
CA PHE A 520 10.52 32.17 37.88
C PHE A 520 11.03 33.59 38.19
N ALA A 521 10.14 34.59 38.19
CA ALA A 521 10.42 35.93 38.71
C ALA A 521 11.14 35.93 40.09
N PRO A 522 10.82 35.04 41.05
CA PRO A 522 11.52 34.98 42.34
C PRO A 522 13.02 34.65 42.26
N PHE A 523 13.47 33.88 41.27
CA PHE A 523 14.90 33.52 41.13
C PHE A 523 15.75 34.74 40.75
N PHE A 524 15.21 35.60 39.87
CA PHE A 524 15.85 36.86 39.50
C PHE A 524 15.76 37.89 40.64
N LEU A 525 14.70 37.86 41.46
CA LEU A 525 14.57 38.67 42.68
C LEU A 525 15.60 38.31 43.74
N MET A 526 15.86 37.02 43.98
CA MET A 526 16.81 36.58 45.00
C MET A 526 18.26 36.93 44.66
N ASN A 527 18.57 37.14 43.38
CA ASN A 527 19.90 37.55 42.90
C ASN A 527 19.93 39.02 42.45
N ILE A 528 18.90 39.81 42.79
CA ILE A 528 18.71 41.15 42.22
C ILE A 528 19.79 42.14 42.65
N ASP A 529 20.32 42.00 43.86
CA ASP A 529 21.38 42.88 44.39
C ASP A 529 22.71 42.64 43.65
N ASP A 530 23.09 41.37 43.44
CA ASP A 530 24.25 40.96 42.65
C ASP A 530 24.10 41.33 41.16
N MET A 531 22.87 41.29 40.63
CA MET A 531 22.58 41.70 39.27
C MET A 531 22.56 43.23 39.11
N ALA A 532 22.01 43.98 40.06
CA ALA A 532 21.90 45.44 40.01
C ALA A 532 23.28 46.12 40.04
N GLU A 533 24.19 45.67 40.89
CA GLU A 533 25.56 46.18 40.95
C GLU A 533 26.32 45.97 39.63
N LYS A 534 26.04 44.86 38.92
CA LYS A 534 26.69 44.55 37.64
C LYS A 534 25.94 45.07 36.41
N PHE A 535 24.64 45.34 36.52
CA PHE A 535 23.88 46.07 35.50
C PHE A 535 24.33 47.53 35.42
N ASP A 536 24.69 48.15 36.54
CA ASP A 536 25.33 49.46 36.54
C ASP A 536 26.70 49.43 35.83
N ILE A 537 27.44 48.31 35.90
CA ILE A 537 28.69 48.10 35.14
C ILE A 537 28.42 47.88 33.64
N LEU A 538 27.35 47.17 33.27
CA LEU A 538 26.95 46.92 31.88
C LEU A 538 26.38 48.17 31.20
N ASP A 539 25.56 48.96 31.90
CA ASP A 539 25.05 50.26 31.43
C ASP A 539 26.21 51.21 31.11
N LYS A 540 27.23 51.24 31.99
CA LYS A 540 28.46 52.01 31.78
C LYS A 540 29.30 51.53 30.59
N LYS A 541 29.24 50.24 30.23
CA LYS A 541 30.03 49.63 29.13
C LYS A 541 29.34 49.69 27.77
N VAL A 542 28.02 49.55 27.71
CA VAL A 542 27.31 49.25 26.45
C VAL A 542 26.61 50.46 25.84
N LEU A 543 26.41 51.58 26.55
CA LEU A 543 25.60 52.71 26.07
C LEU A 543 24.24 52.22 25.51
N LEU A 544 23.67 51.18 26.14
CA LEU A 544 22.26 50.84 25.89
C LEU A 544 21.44 52.06 26.34
N PRO A 545 20.39 52.44 25.60
CA PRO A 545 19.43 53.40 26.12
C PRO A 545 18.96 52.85 27.46
N GLU A 546 19.29 53.58 28.53
CA GLU A 546 18.95 53.23 29.91
C GLU A 546 17.51 52.68 29.93
N PHE A 547 17.30 51.62 30.71
CA PHE A 547 16.01 51.03 31.08
C PHE A 547 15.53 49.75 30.38
N ILE A 548 15.97 49.30 29.20
CA ILE A 548 15.23 48.20 28.53
C ILE A 548 15.26 46.86 29.30
N LEU A 549 16.43 46.41 29.81
CA LEU A 549 16.54 45.14 30.54
C LEU A 549 15.94 45.23 31.96
N THR A 550 16.25 46.32 32.66
CA THR A 550 15.71 46.62 34.00
C THR A 550 14.20 46.73 33.96
N GLN A 551 13.63 47.37 32.93
CA GLN A 551 12.18 47.52 32.71
C GLN A 551 11.51 46.23 32.27
N ALA A 552 12.17 45.36 31.51
CA ALA A 552 11.67 44.02 31.16
C ALA A 552 11.60 43.10 32.40
N ILE A 553 12.66 43.08 33.21
CA ILE A 553 12.68 42.38 34.50
C ILE A 553 11.61 42.98 35.43
N LEU A 554 11.55 44.31 35.61
CA LEU A 554 10.52 44.99 36.42
C LEU A 554 9.09 44.75 35.93
N GLN A 555 8.83 44.71 34.62
CA GLN A 555 7.51 44.37 34.07
C GLN A 555 7.11 42.94 34.42
N LYS A 556 8.05 41.98 34.36
CA LYS A 556 7.77 40.60 34.77
C LYS A 556 7.52 40.46 36.27
N LEU A 557 8.26 41.22 37.09
CA LEU A 557 8.02 41.30 38.52
C LEU A 557 6.63 41.88 38.82
N LEU A 558 6.26 42.98 38.17
CA LEU A 558 4.94 43.61 38.29
C LEU A 558 3.81 42.67 37.88
N ILE A 559 3.98 41.90 36.80
CA ILE A 559 2.97 40.92 36.34
C ILE A 559 2.87 39.75 37.33
N PHE A 560 3.98 39.20 37.81
CA PHE A 560 4.00 38.11 38.80
C PHE A 560 3.26 38.51 40.10
N PHE A 561 3.50 39.72 40.60
CA PHE A 561 2.80 40.25 41.78
C PHE A 561 1.33 40.65 41.53
N SER A 562 0.88 40.71 40.27
CA SER A 562 -0.51 41.05 39.92
C SER A 562 -1.42 39.83 39.65
N VAL A 563 -0.83 38.64 39.52
CA VAL A 563 -1.54 37.38 39.20
C VAL A 563 -1.67 36.45 40.43
N GLN A 564 -0.89 36.68 41.49
CA GLN A 564 -1.17 36.18 42.85
C GLN A 564 -2.20 37.07 43.53
#